data_AF-A3ZTS3-F1
#
_entry.id   AF-A3ZTS3-F1
#
_cell.length_a   1.000
_cell.length_b   1.000
_cell.length_c   1.000
_cell.angle_alpha   90.00
_cell.angle_beta   90.00
_cell.angle_gamma   90.00
#
_symmetry.space_group_name_H-M   'P 1'
#
loop_
_entity.id
_entity.type
_entity.pdbx_description
1 polymer ?
#
loop_
_entity_poly.entity_id
_entity_poly.type
_entity_poly.pdbx_seq_one_letter_code
_entity_poly.pdbx_strand_id
1 'polypeptide(L)'
;MSSESDIQFVDAIDSNGRGLFVSFPRRGDRFGHVVSVVSGDDILPCLVSLEGDDAEEWPDSPPIQQLSVEQRPAGAVALGVGQAGKSHWSVTVETFAADRRIEFHVACRMKAHPAQISSRYASLLDAAVEPNHVDAYTWSWSAGDMRLLVRQSLFDHYPAPEFPATSSGFEINAAVDQMPFPKTIEWRYSFQLA
;
A
#
# COMPACT_ATOMS: atom_id res chain seq x y z
N MET A 1 -9.05 24.97 18.48
CA MET A 1 -9.86 24.63 17.29
C MET A 1 -8.96 23.82 16.38
N SER A 2 -8.89 22.50 16.55
CA SER A 2 -8.21 21.66 15.57
C SER A 2 -9.12 21.62 14.35
N SER A 3 -8.64 22.14 13.23
CA SER A 3 -9.26 21.87 11.93
C SER A 3 -9.40 20.35 11.81
N GLU A 4 -10.62 19.86 11.55
CA GLU A 4 -10.78 18.51 11.00
C GLU A 4 -9.82 18.43 9.81
N SER A 5 -8.75 17.65 9.96
CA SER A 5 -7.87 17.40 8.84
C SER A 5 -8.69 16.57 7.87
N ASP A 6 -9.08 17.14 6.73
CA ASP A 6 -9.69 16.38 5.63
C ASP A 6 -8.79 15.18 5.35
N ILE A 7 -9.29 14.00 5.69
CA ILE A 7 -8.59 12.76 5.43
C ILE A 7 -8.58 12.60 3.91
N GLN A 8 -7.39 12.61 3.32
CA GLN A 8 -7.23 12.31 1.91
C GLN A 8 -7.59 10.84 1.67
N PHE A 9 -8.22 10.55 0.53
CA PHE A 9 -8.60 9.19 0.18
C PHE A 9 -8.64 9.00 -1.34
N VAL A 10 -8.63 7.74 -1.75
CA VAL A 10 -8.98 7.30 -3.11
C VAL A 10 -9.91 6.09 -3.01
N ASP A 11 -10.72 5.87 -4.03
CA ASP A 11 -11.64 4.73 -4.08
C ASP A 11 -11.71 4.10 -5.46
N ALA A 12 -12.02 2.81 -5.47
CA ALA A 12 -12.30 2.01 -6.65
C ALA A 12 -13.63 1.29 -6.44
N ILE A 13 -14.71 2.07 -6.38
CA ILE A 13 -16.08 1.58 -6.14
C ILE A 13 -16.82 1.47 -7.48
N ASP A 14 -17.43 0.31 -7.73
CA ASP A 14 -18.19 0.04 -8.94
C ASP A 14 -19.58 0.70 -8.94
N SER A 15 -20.30 0.55 -10.05
CA SER A 15 -21.66 1.11 -10.19
C SER A 15 -22.70 0.52 -9.23
N ASN A 16 -22.39 -0.59 -8.56
CA ASN A 16 -23.25 -1.24 -7.58
C ASN A 16 -22.92 -0.80 -6.13
N GLY A 17 -22.00 0.15 -5.96
CA GLY A 17 -21.56 0.60 -4.64
C GLY A 17 -20.64 -0.41 -3.94
N ARG A 18 -19.97 -1.29 -4.68
CA ARG A 18 -19.03 -2.27 -4.13
C ARG A 18 -17.61 -1.98 -4.59
N GLY A 19 -16.65 -2.07 -3.69
CA GLY A 19 -15.25 -1.91 -4.09
C GLY A 19 -14.31 -1.65 -2.93
N LEU A 20 -13.27 -0.88 -3.22
CA LEU A 20 -12.22 -0.57 -2.26
C LEU A 20 -12.20 0.93 -1.97
N PHE A 21 -11.87 1.25 -0.72
CA PHE A 21 -11.62 2.61 -0.26
C PHE A 21 -10.30 2.63 0.49
N VAL A 22 -9.41 3.56 0.15
CA VAL A 22 -8.13 3.75 0.84
C VAL A 22 -8.10 5.16 1.39
N SER A 23 -8.01 5.27 2.71
CA SER A 23 -7.75 6.53 3.39
C SER A 23 -6.28 6.69 3.77
N PHE A 24 -5.83 7.94 3.79
CA PHE A 24 -4.45 8.33 4.08
C PHE A 24 -4.38 9.17 5.37
N PRO A 25 -4.50 8.56 6.56
CA PRO A 25 -4.36 9.29 7.81
C PRO A 25 -2.92 9.76 8.01
N ARG A 26 -2.74 11.00 8.47
CA ARG A 26 -1.43 11.49 8.92
C ARG A 26 -1.10 10.93 10.31
N ARG A 27 0.10 10.36 10.46
CA ARG A 27 0.65 9.81 11.70
C ARG A 27 2.03 10.43 11.94
N GLY A 28 2.09 11.41 12.84
CA GLY A 28 3.30 12.18 13.06
C GLY A 28 3.72 12.95 11.79
N ASP A 29 4.93 12.68 11.30
CA ASP A 29 5.50 13.37 10.15
C ASP A 29 5.03 12.80 8.79
N ARG A 30 4.47 11.59 8.77
CA ARG A 30 4.14 10.84 7.53
C ARG A 30 2.68 10.41 7.41
N PHE A 31 2.28 10.00 6.21
CA PHE A 31 1.00 9.40 5.89
C PHE A 31 1.10 7.88 5.95
N GLY A 32 0.13 7.24 6.61
CA GLY A 32 -0.11 5.80 6.48
C GLY A 32 -1.34 5.53 5.61
N HIS A 33 -1.74 4.27 5.48
CA HIS A 33 -2.84 3.81 4.65
C HIS A 33 -3.80 2.94 5.46
N VAL A 34 -5.10 3.06 5.21
CA VAL A 34 -6.10 2.09 5.66
C VAL A 34 -6.90 1.63 4.45
N VAL A 35 -6.79 0.35 4.11
CA VAL A 35 -7.54 -0.30 3.03
C VAL A 35 -8.83 -0.87 3.61
N SER A 36 -9.94 -0.44 3.05
CA SER A 36 -11.29 -0.85 3.45
C SER A 36 -12.04 -1.44 2.27
N VAL A 37 -12.89 -2.42 2.56
CA VAL A 37 -13.88 -2.95 1.61
C VAL A 37 -15.18 -2.19 1.79
N VAL A 38 -15.82 -1.82 0.68
CA VAL A 38 -17.09 -1.09 0.65
C VAL A 38 -18.17 -1.99 0.04
N SER A 39 -19.34 -2.04 0.68
CA SER A 39 -20.55 -2.67 0.13
C SER A 39 -21.79 -1.86 0.50
N GLY A 40 -22.25 -1.03 -0.44
CA GLY A 40 -23.34 -0.09 -0.18
C GLY A 40 -22.87 0.98 0.80
N ASP A 41 -23.58 1.13 1.92
CA ASP A 41 -23.25 2.09 2.98
C ASP A 41 -22.24 1.54 4.00
N ASP A 42 -21.93 0.24 3.93
CA ASP A 42 -21.00 -0.41 4.85
C ASP A 42 -19.55 -0.26 4.38
N ILE A 43 -18.69 0.19 5.30
CA ILE A 43 -17.24 0.29 5.11
C ILE A 43 -16.56 -0.57 6.18
N LEU A 44 -15.85 -1.61 5.75
CA LEU A 44 -15.10 -2.53 6.60
C LEU A 44 -13.59 -2.29 6.44
N PRO A 45 -12.91 -1.68 7.43
CA PRO A 45 -11.46 -1.61 7.45
C PRO A 45 -10.85 -3.01 7.51
N CYS A 46 -9.96 -3.34 6.57
CA CYS A 46 -9.39 -4.68 6.46
C CYS A 46 -7.90 -4.70 6.78
N LEU A 47 -7.16 -3.71 6.30
CA LEU A 47 -5.70 -3.67 6.44
C LEU A 47 -5.25 -2.25 6.74
N VAL A 48 -4.22 -2.13 7.55
CA VAL A 48 -3.60 -0.86 7.91
C VAL A 48 -2.10 -0.93 7.66
N SER A 49 -1.53 0.08 7.02
CA SER A 49 -0.09 0.11 6.83
C SER A 49 0.64 0.32 8.16
N LEU A 50 1.80 -0.32 8.27
CA LEU A 50 2.73 -0.17 9.37
C LEU A 50 3.88 0.71 8.91
N GLU A 51 3.93 1.90 9.47
CA GLU A 51 4.98 2.87 9.15
C GLU A 51 6.08 2.84 10.21
N GLY A 52 7.33 3.04 9.77
CA GLY A 52 8.42 3.39 10.68
C GLY A 52 8.18 4.74 11.37
N ASP A 53 9.03 5.09 12.32
CA ASP A 53 8.96 6.37 13.05
C ASP A 53 10.02 7.39 12.60
N ASP A 54 10.06 8.56 13.24
CA ASP A 54 10.99 9.65 12.94
C ASP A 54 12.35 9.51 13.67
N ALA A 55 12.49 8.52 14.55
CA ALA A 55 13.76 8.16 15.18
C ALA A 55 14.60 7.24 14.29
N GLU A 56 13.97 6.52 13.37
CA GLU A 56 14.64 5.68 12.37
C GLU A 56 15.32 6.52 11.28
N GLU A 57 16.65 6.45 11.20
CA GLU A 57 17.40 7.08 10.09
C GLU A 57 17.00 6.49 8.73
N TRP A 58 16.62 5.22 8.73
CA TRP A 58 16.20 4.43 7.58
C TRP A 58 15.01 3.54 7.96
N PRO A 59 13.77 4.04 7.84
CA PRO A 59 12.60 3.21 8.03
C PRO A 59 12.51 2.18 6.91
N ASP A 60 12.04 0.97 7.25
CA ASP A 60 11.75 -0.06 6.25
C ASP A 60 10.61 0.38 5.32
N SER A 61 9.67 1.18 5.84
CA SER A 61 8.51 1.67 5.09
C SER A 61 8.76 3.05 4.44
N PRO A 62 8.02 3.41 3.37
CA PRO A 62 8.12 4.74 2.77
C PRO A 62 7.68 5.85 3.75
N PRO A 63 8.56 6.81 4.11
CA PRO A 63 8.19 7.94 4.98
C PRO A 63 7.47 9.02 4.17
N ILE A 64 6.25 8.76 3.71
CA ILE A 64 5.48 9.67 2.85
C ILE A 64 5.08 10.93 3.63
N GLN A 65 5.76 12.05 3.44
CA GLN A 65 5.57 13.29 4.23
C GLN A 65 4.61 14.28 3.56
N GLN A 66 4.48 14.19 2.23
CA GLN A 66 3.56 14.98 1.42
C GLN A 66 2.72 14.03 0.57
N LEU A 67 1.43 14.33 0.48
CA LEU A 67 0.47 13.57 -0.30
C LEU A 67 -0.50 14.54 -0.97
N SER A 68 -0.75 14.33 -2.25
CA SER A 68 -1.78 15.03 -3.02
C SER A 68 -2.67 14.02 -3.74
N VAL A 69 -3.98 14.21 -3.68
CA VAL A 69 -4.96 13.43 -4.46
C VAL A 69 -5.47 14.26 -5.62
N GLU A 70 -5.39 13.71 -6.83
CA GLU A 70 -5.89 14.30 -8.06
C GLU A 70 -7.06 13.48 -8.61
N GLN A 71 -8.13 14.17 -9.00
CA GLN A 71 -9.25 13.53 -9.70
C GLN A 71 -8.98 13.53 -11.21
N ARG A 72 -9.06 12.36 -11.85
CA ARG A 72 -8.86 12.19 -13.30
C ARG A 72 -10.05 11.47 -13.93
N PRO A 73 -10.28 11.59 -15.25
CA PRO A 73 -11.39 10.90 -15.92
C PRO A 73 -11.37 9.36 -15.76
N ALA A 74 -10.18 8.77 -15.58
CA ALA A 74 -10.00 7.33 -15.40
C ALA A 74 -10.09 6.86 -13.94
N GLY A 75 -10.17 7.78 -12.98
CA GLY A 75 -10.12 7.48 -11.55
C GLY A 75 -9.27 8.49 -10.77
N ALA A 76 -9.34 8.43 -9.44
CA ALA A 76 -8.49 9.23 -8.59
C ALA A 76 -7.04 8.68 -8.59
N VAL A 77 -6.07 9.58 -8.44
CA VAL A 77 -4.67 9.22 -8.27
C VAL A 77 -4.11 9.93 -7.06
N ALA A 78 -3.50 9.20 -6.12
CA ALA A 78 -2.73 9.79 -5.04
C ALA A 78 -1.24 9.78 -5.39
N LEU A 79 -0.57 10.91 -5.19
CA LEU A 79 0.86 11.08 -5.38
C LEU A 79 1.47 11.46 -4.04
N GLY A 80 2.35 10.60 -3.54
CA GLY A 80 3.06 10.78 -2.29
C GLY A 80 4.55 10.93 -2.51
N VAL A 81 5.19 11.81 -1.75
CA VAL A 81 6.65 11.95 -1.70
C VAL A 81 7.14 12.03 -0.27
N GLY A 82 8.35 11.54 -0.05
CA GLY A 82 8.96 11.44 1.27
C GLY A 82 10.48 11.42 1.21
N GLN A 83 11.11 11.63 2.37
CA GLN A 83 12.56 11.59 2.49
C GLN A 83 12.98 10.96 3.83
N ALA A 84 13.97 10.07 3.76
CA ALA A 84 14.75 9.62 4.92
C ALA A 84 16.24 9.75 4.60
N GLY A 85 16.97 10.47 5.44
CA GLY A 85 18.38 10.81 5.19
C GLY A 85 18.57 11.48 3.83
N LYS A 86 19.30 10.81 2.92
CA LYS A 86 19.57 11.30 1.55
C LYS A 86 18.73 10.60 0.47
N SER A 87 17.83 9.71 0.86
CA SER A 87 17.00 8.93 -0.05
C SER A 87 15.63 9.56 -0.21
N HIS A 88 15.15 9.54 -1.45
CA HIS A 88 13.86 10.12 -1.81
C HIS A 88 12.90 9.00 -2.14
N TRP A 89 11.70 9.10 -1.63
CA TRP A 89 10.64 8.13 -1.80
C TRP A 89 9.52 8.78 -2.59
N SER A 90 8.90 7.98 -3.46
CA SER A 90 7.67 8.35 -4.14
C SER A 90 6.72 7.16 -4.13
N VAL A 91 5.43 7.45 -3.97
CA VAL A 91 4.36 6.48 -4.16
C VAL A 91 3.32 7.07 -5.10
N THR A 92 2.85 6.25 -6.03
CA THR A 92 1.67 6.51 -6.83
C THR A 92 0.61 5.49 -6.45
N VAL A 93 -0.62 5.95 -6.20
CA VAL A 93 -1.78 5.09 -5.94
C VAL A 93 -2.83 5.36 -7.00
N GLU A 94 -3.12 4.37 -7.85
CA GLU A 94 -4.07 4.48 -8.95
C GLU A 94 -5.30 3.61 -8.72
N THR A 95 -6.47 4.12 -9.08
CA THR A 95 -7.75 3.44 -8.88
C THR A 95 -8.36 2.95 -10.19
N PHE A 96 -8.93 1.74 -10.18
CA PHE A 96 -9.63 1.13 -11.30
C PHE A 96 -11.00 0.62 -10.84
N ALA A 97 -12.02 1.49 -10.88
CA ALA A 97 -13.35 1.21 -10.35
C ALA A 97 -14.03 -0.02 -11.00
N ALA A 98 -13.90 -0.18 -12.31
CA ALA A 98 -14.48 -1.33 -13.04
C ALA A 98 -13.90 -2.68 -12.58
N ASP A 99 -12.63 -2.69 -12.14
CA ASP A 99 -11.95 -3.88 -11.65
C ASP A 99 -12.01 -4.02 -10.12
N ARG A 100 -12.60 -3.03 -9.43
CA ARG A 100 -12.57 -2.86 -7.97
C ARG A 100 -11.16 -2.99 -7.41
N ARG A 101 -10.21 -2.35 -8.10
CA ARG A 101 -8.76 -2.52 -7.90
C ARG A 101 -8.09 -1.19 -7.60
N ILE A 102 -7.14 -1.20 -6.67
CA ILE A 102 -6.25 -0.07 -6.36
C ILE A 102 -4.81 -0.57 -6.45
N GLU A 103 -3.98 0.11 -7.25
CA GLU A 103 -2.59 -0.26 -7.49
C GLU A 103 -1.65 0.75 -6.83
N PHE A 104 -0.64 0.24 -6.13
CA PHE A 104 0.43 1.00 -5.50
C PHE A 104 1.72 0.76 -6.28
N HIS A 105 2.37 1.86 -6.69
CA HIS A 105 3.72 1.85 -7.23
C HIS A 105 4.62 2.66 -6.32
N VAL A 106 5.55 1.98 -5.66
CA VAL A 106 6.49 2.61 -4.75
C VAL A 106 7.88 2.60 -5.37
N ALA A 107 8.58 3.72 -5.24
CA ALA A 107 9.97 3.82 -5.65
C ALA A 107 10.79 4.56 -4.59
N CYS A 108 12.05 4.13 -4.43
CA CYS A 108 13.03 4.78 -3.58
C CYS A 108 14.30 5.06 -4.39
N ARG A 109 14.68 6.35 -4.51
CA ARG A 109 15.99 6.76 -5.03
C ARG A 109 16.99 6.71 -3.89
N MET A 110 17.79 5.67 -3.88
CA MET A 110 18.67 5.31 -2.77
C MET A 110 20.10 5.79 -3.03
N LYS A 111 20.77 6.28 -1.98
CA LYS A 111 22.20 6.65 -2.02
C LYS A 111 23.10 5.73 -1.19
N ALA A 112 22.53 4.81 -0.42
CA ALA A 112 23.21 3.81 0.39
C ALA A 112 22.39 2.51 0.40
N HIS A 113 22.99 1.44 0.94
CA HIS A 113 22.36 0.12 1.04
C HIS A 113 21.61 0.00 2.38
N PRO A 114 20.27 -0.01 2.40
CA PRO A 114 19.51 -0.35 3.60
C PRO A 114 19.60 -1.85 3.85
N ALA A 115 19.26 -2.27 5.06
CA ALA A 115 19.07 -3.69 5.35
C ALA A 115 17.85 -4.24 4.59
N GLN A 116 16.76 -3.47 4.59
CA GLN A 116 15.49 -3.85 3.98
C GLN A 116 14.68 -2.59 3.65
N ILE A 117 13.83 -2.68 2.62
CA ILE A 117 12.76 -1.71 2.35
C ILE A 117 11.53 -2.47 1.87
N SER A 118 10.35 -2.13 2.37
CA SER A 118 9.14 -2.91 2.19
C SER A 118 7.86 -2.09 2.33
N SER A 119 6.73 -2.68 1.97
CA SER A 119 5.41 -2.23 2.39
C SER A 119 4.80 -3.27 3.32
N ARG A 120 4.47 -2.86 4.55
CA ARG A 120 3.97 -3.74 5.62
C ARG A 120 2.56 -3.35 5.99
N TYR A 121 1.71 -4.34 6.17
CA TYR A 121 0.32 -4.15 6.55
C TYR A 121 -0.04 -5.07 7.69
N ALA A 122 -0.73 -4.54 8.70
CA ALA A 122 -1.41 -5.32 9.72
C ALA A 122 -2.86 -5.58 9.31
N SER A 123 -3.37 -6.76 9.65
CA SER A 123 -4.78 -7.11 9.52
C SER A 123 -5.60 -6.39 10.59
N LEU A 124 -6.72 -5.80 10.18
CA LEU A 124 -7.78 -5.28 11.03
C LEU A 124 -8.98 -6.22 11.09
N LEU A 125 -8.95 -7.31 10.32
CA LEU A 125 -9.95 -8.37 10.37
C LEU A 125 -9.79 -9.18 11.67
N ASP A 126 -10.78 -10.01 11.98
CA ASP A 126 -10.70 -10.94 13.11
C ASP A 126 -9.41 -11.79 12.99
N ALA A 127 -8.69 -11.94 14.11
CA ALA A 127 -7.43 -12.68 14.16
C ALA A 127 -7.58 -14.15 13.74
N ALA A 128 -8.79 -14.69 13.73
CA ALA A 128 -9.09 -16.03 13.20
C ALA A 128 -9.11 -16.10 11.67
N VAL A 129 -9.09 -14.97 10.96
CA VAL A 129 -9.10 -14.93 9.49
C VAL A 129 -7.68 -15.16 8.97
N GLU A 130 -7.38 -16.40 8.63
CA GLU A 130 -6.13 -16.76 7.96
C GLU A 130 -6.18 -16.42 6.45
N PRO A 131 -5.11 -15.85 5.88
CA PRO A 131 -5.04 -15.63 4.45
C PRO A 131 -4.88 -16.94 3.68
N ASN A 132 -5.51 -17.01 2.51
CA ASN A 132 -5.34 -18.13 1.59
C ASN A 132 -4.35 -17.75 0.49
N HIS A 133 -3.32 -18.59 0.31
CA HIS A 133 -2.38 -18.49 -0.80
C HIS A 133 -3.09 -18.91 -2.09
N VAL A 134 -3.27 -17.97 -3.02
CA VAL A 134 -3.97 -18.20 -4.28
C VAL A 134 -2.99 -18.68 -5.35
N ASP A 135 -1.88 -17.97 -5.49
CA ASP A 135 -0.76 -18.28 -6.37
C ASP A 135 0.52 -17.63 -5.80
N ALA A 136 1.66 -17.82 -6.47
CA ALA A 136 2.97 -17.36 -6.01
C ALA A 136 3.07 -15.85 -5.70
N TYR A 137 2.13 -15.04 -6.18
CA TYR A 137 2.16 -13.58 -6.03
C TYR A 137 0.86 -13.02 -5.46
N THR A 138 -0.09 -13.87 -5.08
CA THR A 138 -1.43 -13.46 -4.67
C THR A 138 -1.87 -14.15 -3.40
N TRP A 139 -2.23 -13.33 -2.41
CA TRP A 139 -2.90 -13.75 -1.19
C TRP A 139 -4.34 -13.26 -1.18
N SER A 140 -5.19 -13.93 -0.42
CA SER A 140 -6.58 -13.53 -0.25
C SER A 140 -7.05 -13.59 1.20
N TRP A 141 -7.84 -12.59 1.61
CA TRP A 141 -8.51 -12.51 2.89
C TRP A 141 -10.02 -12.51 2.67
N SER A 142 -10.75 -13.19 3.56
CA SER A 142 -12.20 -13.07 3.64
C SER A 142 -12.57 -11.82 4.44
N ALA A 143 -13.31 -10.91 3.82
CA ALA A 143 -13.78 -9.66 4.43
C ALA A 143 -15.31 -9.65 4.39
N GLY A 144 -15.94 -10.22 5.41
CA GLY A 144 -17.38 -10.52 5.39
C GLY A 144 -17.71 -11.60 4.36
N ASP A 145 -18.65 -11.31 3.46
CA ASP A 145 -19.02 -12.17 2.33
C ASP A 145 -18.14 -11.94 1.08
N MET A 146 -17.26 -10.94 1.11
CA MET A 146 -16.39 -10.58 0.01
C MET A 146 -14.96 -11.12 0.21
N ARG A 147 -14.19 -11.15 -0.88
CA ARG A 147 -12.80 -11.58 -0.86
C ARG A 147 -11.88 -10.45 -1.31
N LEU A 148 -10.97 -10.05 -0.41
CA LEU A 148 -9.92 -9.09 -0.70
C LEU A 148 -8.68 -9.83 -1.20
N LEU A 149 -8.27 -9.56 -2.43
CA LEU A 149 -7.04 -10.05 -3.03
C LEU A 149 -5.93 -9.02 -2.84
N VAL A 150 -4.74 -9.47 -2.47
CA VAL A 150 -3.52 -8.67 -2.49
C VAL A 150 -2.54 -9.35 -3.43
N ARG A 151 -2.13 -8.64 -4.48
CA ARG A 151 -1.24 -9.17 -5.51
C ARG A 151 0.02 -8.33 -5.62
N GLN A 152 1.17 -8.98 -5.63
CA GLN A 152 2.43 -8.36 -6.04
C GLN A 152 2.61 -8.42 -7.55
N SER A 153 3.09 -7.32 -8.14
CA SER A 153 3.51 -7.27 -9.53
C SER A 153 5.03 -7.43 -9.64
N LEU A 154 5.48 -8.25 -10.59
CA LEU A 154 6.89 -8.47 -10.86
C LEU A 154 7.45 -7.44 -11.83
N PHE A 155 8.77 -7.27 -11.74
CA PHE A 155 9.58 -6.57 -12.72
C PHE A 155 10.58 -7.55 -13.30
N ASP A 156 10.71 -7.60 -14.63
CA ASP A 156 11.58 -8.55 -15.33
C ASP A 156 13.06 -8.48 -14.90
N HIS A 157 13.48 -7.35 -14.31
CA HIS A 157 14.85 -7.08 -13.89
C HIS A 157 15.14 -7.38 -12.42
N TYR A 158 14.13 -7.74 -11.62
CA TYR A 158 14.29 -8.04 -10.21
C TYR A 158 13.86 -9.48 -9.90
N PRO A 159 14.55 -10.18 -8.98
CA PRO A 159 14.03 -11.45 -8.49
C PRO A 159 12.66 -11.23 -7.83
N ALA A 160 11.78 -12.24 -7.89
CA ALA A 160 10.54 -12.21 -7.12
C ALA A 160 10.89 -12.06 -5.63
N PRO A 161 10.48 -10.97 -4.96
CA PRO A 161 10.78 -10.81 -3.55
C PRO A 161 9.84 -11.68 -2.70
N GLU A 162 10.18 -11.82 -1.43
CA GLU A 162 9.33 -12.53 -0.48
C GLU A 162 8.05 -11.74 -0.22
N PHE A 163 6.92 -12.43 -0.28
CA PHE A 163 5.59 -11.92 0.04
C PHE A 163 4.93 -12.81 1.11
N PRO A 164 5.43 -12.82 2.36
CA PRO A 164 4.82 -13.59 3.44
C PRO A 164 3.51 -12.94 3.90
N ALA A 165 2.51 -13.77 4.19
CA ALA A 165 1.24 -13.36 4.79
C ALA A 165 0.83 -14.32 5.91
N THR A 166 0.17 -13.77 6.93
CA THR A 166 -0.40 -14.48 8.07
C THR A 166 -1.72 -13.81 8.48
N SER A 167 -2.43 -14.35 9.47
CA SER A 167 -3.58 -13.69 10.08
C SER A 167 -3.27 -12.29 10.63
N SER A 168 -2.03 -12.00 11.02
CA SER A 168 -1.66 -10.65 11.50
C SER A 168 -1.42 -9.64 10.38
N GLY A 169 -1.38 -10.05 9.11
CA GLY A 169 -1.13 -9.17 7.97
C GLY A 169 -0.08 -9.71 6.99
N PHE A 170 0.60 -8.83 6.27
CA PHE A 170 1.58 -9.22 5.27
C PHE A 170 2.72 -8.20 5.09
N GLU A 171 3.75 -8.62 4.38
CA GLU A 171 4.88 -7.79 3.99
C GLU A 171 5.23 -7.99 2.52
N ILE A 172 5.47 -6.90 1.79
CA ILE A 172 5.95 -6.92 0.41
C ILE A 172 7.32 -6.28 0.40
N ASN A 173 8.35 -7.12 0.26
CA ASN A 173 9.73 -6.66 0.21
C ASN A 173 10.08 -6.11 -1.17
N ALA A 174 10.86 -5.02 -1.21
CA ALA A 174 11.47 -4.61 -2.46
C ALA A 174 12.65 -5.52 -2.75
N ALA A 175 12.75 -6.00 -3.98
CA ALA A 175 13.93 -6.72 -4.42
C ALA A 175 15.08 -5.73 -4.62
N VAL A 176 16.16 -5.90 -3.86
CA VAL A 176 17.38 -5.12 -4.00
C VAL A 176 18.45 -6.01 -4.63
N ASP A 177 18.95 -5.63 -5.80
CA ASP A 177 20.10 -6.28 -6.41
C ASP A 177 21.43 -5.78 -5.80
N GLN A 178 22.55 -6.44 -6.14
CA GLN A 178 23.89 -6.02 -5.69
C GLN A 178 24.49 -4.87 -6.52
N MET A 179 23.72 -4.22 -7.39
CA MET A 179 24.23 -3.13 -8.24
C MET A 179 24.59 -1.89 -7.39
N PRO A 180 25.62 -1.13 -7.80
CA PRO A 180 26.11 0.03 -7.06
C PRO A 180 25.09 1.18 -7.01
N PHE A 181 25.13 1.97 -5.94
CA PHE A 181 24.32 3.16 -5.73
C PHE A 181 24.98 4.42 -6.32
N PRO A 182 24.22 5.48 -6.70
CA PRO A 182 22.78 5.64 -6.49
C PRO A 182 21.92 4.98 -7.56
N LYS A 183 20.87 4.27 -7.13
CA LYS A 183 19.88 3.62 -8.00
C LYS A 183 18.46 3.84 -7.48
N THR A 184 17.49 3.57 -8.34
CA THR A 184 16.08 3.59 -7.96
C THR A 184 15.61 2.15 -7.83
N ILE A 185 15.15 1.77 -6.64
CA ILE A 185 14.46 0.51 -6.40
C ILE A 185 12.97 0.76 -6.44
N GLU A 186 12.22 -0.18 -7.01
CA GLU A 186 10.77 -0.09 -7.13
C GLU A 186 10.09 -1.43 -6.85
N TRP A 187 8.87 -1.37 -6.34
CA TRP A 187 7.98 -2.52 -6.19
C TRP A 187 6.54 -2.05 -6.43
N ARG A 188 5.72 -3.00 -6.88
CA ARG A 188 4.31 -2.76 -7.21
C ARG A 188 3.45 -3.84 -6.60
N TYR A 189 2.28 -3.42 -6.15
CA TYR A 189 1.27 -4.32 -5.63
C TYR A 189 -0.11 -3.70 -5.78
N SER A 190 -1.15 -4.53 -5.68
CA SER A 190 -2.52 -4.09 -5.80
C SER A 190 -3.42 -4.78 -4.78
N PHE A 191 -4.45 -4.05 -4.38
CA PHE A 191 -5.62 -4.58 -3.70
C PHE A 191 -6.74 -4.72 -4.72
N GLN A 192 -7.47 -5.84 -4.69
CA GLN A 192 -8.61 -6.06 -5.57
C GLN A 192 -9.73 -6.76 -4.83
N LEU A 193 -10.96 -6.28 -4.99
CA LEU A 193 -12.15 -6.96 -4.50
C LEU A 193 -12.66 -7.97 -5.54
N ALA A 194 -12.72 -9.25 -5.18
CA ALA A 194 -13.26 -10.33 -6.01
C ALA A 194 -14.77 -10.48 -5.81
#